data_AF-A0A133VF08-F1
#
_entry.id   AF-A0A133VF08-F1
#
_cell.length_a   1.000
_cell.length_b   1.000
_cell.length_c   1.000
_cell.angle_alpha   90.00
_cell.angle_beta   90.00
_cell.angle_gamma   90.00
#
_symmetry.space_group_name_H-M   'P 1'
#
loop_
_entity.id
_entity.type
_entity.pdbx_description
1 polymer ?
#
loop_
_entity_poly.entity_id
_entity_poly.type
_entity_poly.pdbx_seq_one_letter_code
_entity_poly.pdbx_strand_id
1 'polypeptide(L)'
;MSRTDTIKQRRVDVYLDSMERKEEWEEAAREMGMSLSRFVQHCVEDSLGRGGPDLVKPSLVEEKEEEIEELEDSISELRRKIDRKNKVIERLEDDLRKRRMEPFLDGEFEGVRRYEKELIEILKENGWHSDSEILRRLKVNLKDEETLRAIRYQLERLERYGLVKTGRSGWKWKG
;
A
#
# COMPACT_ATOMS: atom_id res chain seq x y z
N MET A 1 52.92 13.52 43.84
CA MET A 1 52.73 14.15 42.51
C MET A 1 52.62 15.65 42.71
N SER A 2 53.42 16.45 42.01
CA SER A 2 53.37 17.91 42.12
C SER A 2 52.10 18.44 41.41
N ARG A 3 51.54 19.58 41.86
CA ARG A 3 50.36 20.21 41.20
C ARG A 3 50.61 20.43 39.69
N THR A 4 51.85 20.71 39.33
CA THR A 4 52.28 20.92 37.95
C THR A 4 52.20 19.65 37.11
N ASP A 5 52.38 18.47 37.72
CA ASP A 5 52.26 17.18 37.03
C ASP A 5 50.79 16.88 36.69
N THR A 6 49.87 17.24 37.59
CA THR A 6 48.42 17.05 37.38
C THR A 6 47.84 17.96 36.29
N ILE A 7 48.39 19.18 36.13
CA ILE A 7 47.94 20.12 35.08
C ILE A 7 48.35 19.61 33.70
N LYS A 8 49.57 19.09 33.56
CA LYS A 8 50.06 18.53 32.28
C LYS A 8 49.24 17.32 31.84
N GLN A 9 48.76 16.51 32.77
CA GLN A 9 47.91 15.35 32.47
C GLN A 9 46.53 15.71 31.88
N ARG A 10 46.05 16.94 32.09
CA ARG A 10 44.73 17.41 31.59
C ARG A 10 44.84 18.31 30.36
N ARG A 11 46.05 18.60 29.88
CA ARG A 11 46.26 19.46 28.72
C ARG A 11 45.92 18.69 27.46
N VAL A 12 45.09 19.29 26.61
CA VAL A 12 44.80 18.81 25.27
C VAL A 12 45.40 19.80 24.29
N ASP A 13 46.27 19.32 23.41
CA ASP A 13 46.91 20.12 22.37
C ASP A 13 46.14 19.88 21.05
N VAL A 14 45.63 20.94 20.43
CA VAL A 14 44.89 20.87 19.15
C VAL A 14 45.70 21.61 18.09
N TYR A 15 45.92 20.94 16.96
CA TYR A 15 46.62 21.51 15.81
C TYR A 15 45.62 21.83 14.69
N LEU A 16 45.70 23.02 14.11
CA LEU A 16 44.87 23.46 12.99
C LEU A 16 45.66 23.34 11.69
N ASP A 17 44.96 22.97 10.62
CA ASP A 17 45.50 22.68 9.29
C ASP A 17 45.97 23.92 8.52
N SER A 18 45.47 25.11 8.89
CA SER A 18 45.91 26.38 8.32
C SER A 18 45.94 27.51 9.36
N MET A 19 46.71 28.56 9.06
CA MET A 19 46.74 29.79 9.87
C MET A 19 45.43 30.58 9.75
N GLU A 20 44.81 30.59 8.57
CA GLU A 20 43.51 31.23 8.32
C GLU A 20 42.43 30.67 9.25
N ARG A 21 42.36 29.34 9.37
CA ARG A 21 41.40 28.68 10.27
C ARG A 21 41.64 29.01 11.74
N LYS A 22 42.90 29.23 12.13
CA LYS A 22 43.23 29.67 13.49
C LYS A 22 42.70 31.09 13.74
N GLU A 23 42.89 31.98 12.78
CA GLU A 23 42.40 33.36 12.86
C GLU A 23 40.87 33.40 12.97
N GLU A 24 40.16 32.62 12.16
CA GLU A 24 38.70 32.47 12.24
C GLU A 24 38.24 32.05 13.65
N TRP A 25 38.91 31.07 14.26
CA TRP A 25 38.56 30.59 15.60
C TRP A 25 38.85 31.64 16.68
N GLU A 26 39.95 32.39 16.53
CA GLU A 26 40.29 33.48 17.44
C GLU A 26 39.29 34.64 17.35
N GLU A 27 38.80 34.95 16.14
CA GLU A 27 37.76 35.93 15.93
C GLU A 27 36.43 35.50 16.54
N ALA A 28 35.97 34.27 16.28
CA ALA A 28 34.75 33.74 16.87
C ALA A 28 34.79 33.72 18.42
N ALA A 29 35.94 33.36 19.00
CA ALA A 29 36.13 33.43 20.44
C ALA A 29 36.04 34.88 20.98
N ARG A 30 36.61 35.84 20.23
CA ARG A 30 36.62 37.26 20.58
C ARG A 30 35.23 37.87 20.51
N GLU A 31 34.44 37.53 19.49
CA GLU A 31 33.03 37.96 19.36
C GLU A 31 32.19 37.56 20.56
N MET A 32 32.47 36.39 21.14
CA MET A 32 31.80 35.92 22.36
C MET A 32 32.51 36.33 23.66
N GLY A 33 33.52 37.21 23.58
CA GLY A 33 34.19 37.76 24.75
C GLY A 33 34.99 36.75 25.57
N MET A 34 35.50 35.67 24.96
CA MET A 34 36.24 34.60 25.65
C MET A 34 37.60 34.30 24.99
N SER A 35 38.46 33.58 25.72
CA SER A 35 39.73 33.10 25.15
C SER A 35 39.52 31.93 24.20
N LEU A 36 40.40 31.76 23.22
CA LEU A 36 40.36 30.64 22.27
C LEU A 36 40.26 29.28 22.98
N SER A 37 41.03 29.05 24.04
CA SER A 37 40.98 27.79 24.80
C SER A 37 39.63 27.55 25.47
N ARG A 38 39.00 28.60 25.99
CA ARG A 38 37.67 28.51 26.62
C ARG A 38 36.58 28.31 25.58
N PHE A 39 36.70 28.96 24.42
CA PHE A 39 35.82 28.78 23.28
C PHE A 39 35.82 27.33 22.80
N VAL A 40 37.00 26.76 22.53
CA VAL A 40 37.14 25.36 22.10
C VAL A 40 36.56 24.41 23.16
N GLN A 41 36.86 24.63 24.44
CA GLN A 41 36.30 23.82 25.52
C GLN A 41 34.76 23.87 25.52
N HIS A 42 34.16 25.06 25.41
CA HIS A 42 32.71 25.23 25.38
C HIS A 42 32.06 24.52 24.17
N CYS A 43 32.64 24.65 22.98
CA CYS A 43 32.13 23.99 21.78
C CYS A 43 32.19 22.45 21.90
N VAL A 44 33.29 21.91 22.45
CA VAL A 44 33.43 20.47 22.68
C VAL A 44 32.44 19.98 23.74
N GLU A 45 32.28 20.71 24.84
CA GLU A 45 31.34 20.36 25.91
C GLU A 45 29.87 20.45 25.44
N ASP A 46 29.49 21.47 24.66
CA ASP A 46 28.15 21.58 24.07
C ASP A 46 27.88 20.44 23.08
N SER A 47 28.86 20.11 22.22
CA SER A 47 28.74 18.96 21.30
C SER A 47 28.56 17.65 22.06
N LEU A 48 29.38 17.39 23.09
CA LEU A 48 29.24 16.21 23.93
C LEU A 48 27.90 16.18 24.69
N GLY A 49 27.42 17.33 25.18
CA GLY A 49 26.12 17.47 25.84
C GLY A 49 24.93 17.15 24.92
N ARG A 50 25.10 17.31 23.61
CA ARG A 50 24.10 16.96 22.59
C ARG A 50 24.21 15.52 22.06
N GLY A 51 25.09 14.69 22.64
CA GLY A 51 25.30 13.31 22.22
C GLY A 51 26.61 13.07 21.44
N GLY A 52 27.48 14.07 21.37
CA GLY A 52 28.73 14.03 20.61
C GLY A 52 28.58 14.64 19.21
N PRO A 53 29.70 14.84 18.49
CA PRO A 53 29.64 15.26 17.10
C PRO A 53 28.97 14.15 16.26
N ASP A 54 28.12 14.55 15.31
CA ASP A 54 27.50 13.65 14.34
C ASP A 54 28.56 13.17 13.33
N LEU A 55 29.47 12.34 13.82
CA LEU A 55 30.46 11.66 13.02
C LEU A 55 29.80 10.39 12.53
N VAL A 56 29.08 10.49 11.40
CA VAL A 56 28.63 9.30 10.69
C VAL A 56 29.88 8.52 10.32
N LYS A 57 30.10 7.40 11.00
CA LYS A 57 31.23 6.51 10.71
C LYS A 57 31.04 6.01 9.27
N PRO A 58 32.06 6.04 8.42
CA PRO A 58 31.97 5.48 7.08
C PRO A 58 31.42 4.05 7.08
N SER A 59 31.80 3.24 8.07
CA SER A 59 31.28 1.88 8.26
C SER A 59 29.76 1.82 8.51
N LEU A 60 29.18 2.83 9.18
CA LEU A 60 27.73 2.89 9.39
C LEU A 60 26.99 3.30 8.11
N VAL A 61 27.62 4.12 7.26
CA VAL A 61 27.08 4.43 5.93
C VAL A 61 27.10 3.19 5.06
N GLU A 62 28.21 2.47 5.02
CA GLU A 62 28.37 1.21 4.28
C GLU A 62 27.34 0.16 4.75
N GLU A 63 27.19 -0.05 6.06
CA GLU A 63 26.16 -0.95 6.62
C GLU A 63 24.74 -0.55 6.20
N LYS A 64 24.46 0.76 6.12
CA LYS A 64 23.14 1.26 5.70
C LYS A 64 22.93 1.15 4.20
N GLU A 65 23.97 1.32 3.40
CA GLU A 65 23.92 1.13 1.95
C GLU A 65 23.67 -0.35 1.61
N GLU A 66 24.35 -1.27 2.29
CA GLU A 66 24.10 -2.72 2.17
C GLU A 66 22.65 -3.07 2.56
N GLU A 67 22.15 -2.53 3.68
CA GLU A 67 20.76 -2.74 4.12
C GLU A 67 19.75 -2.19 3.09
N ILE A 68 20.04 -1.03 2.48
CA ILE A 68 19.20 -0.46 1.42
C ILE A 68 19.19 -1.36 0.19
N GLU A 69 20.35 -1.85 -0.25
CA GLU A 69 20.47 -2.73 -1.40
C GLU A 69 19.69 -4.05 -1.18
N GLU A 70 19.84 -4.67 -0.01
CA GLU A 70 19.09 -5.88 0.36
C GLU A 70 17.56 -5.65 0.37
N LEU A 71 17.12 -4.49 0.87
CA LEU A 71 15.71 -4.11 0.88
C LEU A 71 15.18 -3.84 -0.52
N GLU A 72 15.95 -3.18 -1.38
CA GLU A 72 15.60 -2.92 -2.77
C GLU A 72 15.46 -4.22 -3.57
N ASP A 73 16.41 -5.16 -3.39
CA ASP A 73 16.36 -6.49 -3.97
C ASP A 73 15.15 -7.27 -3.48
N SER A 74 14.88 -7.24 -2.17
CA SER A 74 13.70 -7.86 -1.57
C SER A 74 12.40 -7.30 -2.16
N ILE A 75 12.30 -5.97 -2.33
CA ILE A 75 11.15 -5.31 -2.95
C ILE A 75 11.00 -5.77 -4.41
N SER A 76 12.09 -5.80 -5.17
CA SER A 76 12.12 -6.25 -6.56
C SER A 76 11.65 -7.71 -6.68
N GLU A 77 12.14 -8.60 -5.83
CA GLU A 77 11.71 -9.98 -5.77
C GLU A 77 10.23 -10.13 -5.42
N LEU A 78 9.77 -9.41 -4.39
CA LEU A 78 8.37 -9.44 -3.96
C LEU A 78 7.45 -8.94 -5.07
N ARG A 79 7.82 -7.86 -5.77
CA ARG A 79 7.09 -7.37 -6.95
C ARG A 79 7.05 -8.42 -8.05
N ARG A 80 8.17 -9.09 -8.37
CA ARG A 80 8.20 -10.21 -9.33
C ARG A 80 7.36 -11.40 -8.88
N LYS A 81 7.32 -11.69 -7.58
CA LYS A 81 6.46 -12.76 -7.01
C LYS A 81 4.98 -12.39 -7.13
N ILE A 82 4.61 -11.15 -6.87
CA ILE A 82 3.24 -10.63 -7.03
C ILE A 82 2.84 -10.69 -8.50
N ASP A 83 3.66 -10.18 -9.42
CA ASP A 83 3.36 -10.22 -10.87
C ASP A 83 3.17 -11.66 -11.37
N ARG A 84 4.05 -12.59 -10.96
CA ARG A 84 3.90 -14.01 -11.27
C ARG A 84 2.61 -14.60 -10.70
N LYS A 85 2.29 -14.30 -9.43
CA LYS A 85 1.06 -14.77 -8.79
C LYS A 85 -0.18 -14.19 -9.48
N ASN A 86 -0.17 -12.92 -9.84
CA ASN A 86 -1.27 -12.27 -10.54
C ASN A 86 -1.49 -12.90 -11.91
N LYS A 87 -0.44 -13.14 -12.69
CA LYS A 87 -0.54 -13.87 -13.98
C LYS A 87 -1.10 -15.28 -13.81
N VAL A 88 -0.71 -15.98 -12.74
CA VAL A 88 -1.28 -17.30 -12.43
C VAL A 88 -2.74 -17.18 -12.01
N ILE A 89 -3.11 -16.18 -11.22
CA ILE A 89 -4.49 -15.89 -10.84
C ILE A 89 -5.33 -15.58 -12.08
N GLU A 90 -4.89 -14.65 -12.94
CA GLU A 90 -5.56 -14.31 -14.19
C GLU A 90 -5.76 -15.56 -15.06
N ARG A 91 -4.72 -16.40 -15.21
CA ARG A 91 -4.83 -17.65 -15.96
C ARG A 91 -5.81 -18.63 -15.31
N LEU A 92 -5.80 -18.75 -13.98
CA LEU A 92 -6.74 -19.60 -13.24
C LEU A 92 -8.17 -19.06 -13.30
N GLU A 93 -8.35 -17.75 -13.32
CA GLU A 93 -9.64 -17.08 -13.51
C GLU A 93 -10.15 -17.30 -14.93
N ASP A 94 -9.29 -17.21 -15.94
CA ASP A 94 -9.60 -17.54 -17.33
C ASP A 94 -9.91 -19.02 -17.51
N ASP A 95 -9.14 -19.91 -16.88
CA ASP A 95 -9.37 -21.35 -16.92
C ASP A 95 -10.64 -21.72 -16.14
N LEU A 96 -10.93 -21.05 -15.01
CA LEU A 96 -12.20 -21.18 -14.29
C LEU A 96 -13.34 -20.64 -15.14
N ARG A 97 -13.16 -19.52 -15.85
CA ARG A 97 -14.16 -18.98 -16.78
C ARG A 97 -14.42 -19.98 -17.90
N LYS A 98 -13.37 -20.52 -18.53
CA LYS A 98 -13.44 -21.53 -19.59
C LYS A 98 -14.07 -22.83 -19.09
N ARG A 99 -13.67 -23.38 -17.94
CA ARG A 99 -14.28 -24.57 -17.33
C ARG A 99 -15.71 -24.31 -16.86
N ARG A 100 -16.01 -23.11 -16.38
CA ARG A 100 -17.40 -22.67 -16.15
C ARG A 100 -18.13 -22.45 -17.46
N MET A 101 -17.48 -22.39 -18.62
CA MET A 101 -18.10 -22.30 -19.94
C MET A 101 -18.08 -23.65 -20.67
N GLU A 102 -17.29 -24.63 -20.23
CA GLU A 102 -17.10 -25.93 -20.89
C GLU A 102 -18.36 -26.80 -20.84
N PRO A 103 -19.15 -26.84 -19.73
CA PRO A 103 -20.51 -27.37 -19.74
C PRO A 103 -21.52 -26.58 -20.59
N PHE A 104 -21.08 -25.49 -21.22
CA PHE A 104 -21.90 -24.54 -21.97
C PHE A 104 -21.40 -24.28 -23.41
N LEU A 105 -20.35 -25.01 -23.83
CA LEU A 105 -19.89 -25.07 -25.22
C LEU A 105 -20.52 -26.25 -25.98
N ASP A 106 -21.18 -27.17 -25.26
CA ASP A 106 -22.29 -27.96 -25.81
C ASP A 106 -23.51 -27.02 -25.97
N GLY A 107 -23.54 -26.26 -27.07
CA GLY A 107 -24.78 -25.83 -27.73
C GLY A 107 -25.57 -24.60 -27.25
N GLU A 108 -25.47 -24.09 -26.01
CA GLU A 108 -26.31 -22.95 -25.58
C GLU A 108 -25.57 -21.90 -24.71
N PHE A 109 -25.32 -20.72 -25.27
CA PHE A 109 -24.53 -19.61 -24.67
C PHE A 109 -25.38 -18.65 -23.81
N GLU A 110 -24.81 -18.18 -22.68
CA GLU A 110 -25.49 -17.50 -21.57
C GLU A 110 -24.94 -16.07 -21.29
N GLY A 111 -25.59 -15.03 -21.83
CA GLY A 111 -25.54 -13.64 -21.28
C GLY A 111 -26.21 -13.49 -19.89
N VAL A 112 -26.50 -14.62 -19.26
CA VAL A 112 -27.42 -14.87 -18.14
C VAL A 112 -26.70 -14.76 -16.78
N ARG A 113 -25.39 -15.02 -16.70
CA ARG A 113 -24.71 -15.33 -15.43
C ARG A 113 -24.39 -14.19 -14.47
N ARG A 114 -24.14 -12.96 -14.96
CA ARG A 114 -23.85 -11.83 -14.06
C ARG A 114 -25.12 -11.40 -13.32
N TYR A 115 -26.23 -11.35 -14.06
CA TYR A 115 -27.51 -10.95 -13.53
C TYR A 115 -28.13 -12.01 -12.62
N GLU A 116 -27.80 -13.30 -12.77
CA GLU A 116 -28.37 -14.34 -11.89
C GLU A 116 -28.13 -14.09 -10.40
N LYS A 117 -26.90 -13.71 -9.99
CA LYS A 117 -26.62 -13.46 -8.58
C LYS A 117 -27.32 -12.20 -8.07
N GLU A 118 -27.18 -11.10 -8.80
CA GLU A 118 -27.78 -9.81 -8.45
C GLU A 118 -29.32 -9.87 -8.49
N LEU A 119 -29.90 -10.63 -9.43
CA LEU A 119 -31.35 -10.87 -9.54
C LEU A 119 -31.87 -11.66 -8.34
N ILE A 120 -31.16 -12.71 -7.93
CA ILE A 120 -31.53 -13.49 -6.75
C ILE A 120 -31.43 -12.65 -5.47
N GLU A 121 -30.39 -11.81 -5.35
CA GLU A 121 -30.25 -10.88 -4.23
C GLU A 121 -31.43 -9.90 -4.17
N ILE A 122 -31.81 -9.28 -5.30
CA ILE A 122 -32.97 -8.38 -5.38
C ILE A 122 -34.25 -9.12 -4.98
N LEU A 123 -34.48 -10.33 -5.52
CA LEU A 123 -35.72 -11.07 -5.27
C LEU A 123 -35.84 -11.56 -3.83
N LYS A 124 -34.73 -11.90 -3.18
CA LYS A 124 -34.69 -12.33 -1.77
C LYS A 124 -34.99 -11.20 -0.79
N GLU A 125 -34.98 -9.95 -1.22
CA GLU A 125 -35.45 -8.87 -0.38
C GLU A 125 -36.94 -9.01 -0.08
N ASN A 126 -37.34 -8.56 1.12
CA ASN A 126 -38.73 -8.68 1.54
C ASN A 126 -39.61 -7.76 0.69
N GLY A 127 -40.46 -8.33 -0.15
CA GLY A 127 -41.45 -7.53 -0.87
C GLY A 127 -41.93 -8.17 -2.16
N TRP A 128 -42.58 -7.34 -2.96
CA TRP A 128 -42.86 -7.59 -4.37
C TRP A 128 -41.98 -6.64 -5.17
N HIS A 129 -41.33 -7.15 -6.20
CA HIS A 129 -40.46 -6.38 -7.08
C HIS A 129 -41.05 -6.39 -8.49
N SER A 130 -41.31 -5.20 -9.05
CA SER A 130 -41.80 -5.08 -10.42
C SER A 130 -40.68 -5.31 -11.44
N ASP A 131 -41.02 -5.70 -12.66
CA ASP A 131 -40.05 -5.85 -13.77
C ASP A 131 -39.20 -4.57 -13.94
N SER A 132 -39.83 -3.41 -13.88
CA SER A 132 -39.16 -2.11 -14.02
C SER A 132 -38.25 -1.77 -12.83
N GLU A 133 -38.57 -2.25 -11.62
CA GLU A 133 -37.68 -2.14 -10.46
C GLU A 133 -36.47 -3.07 -10.59
N ILE A 134 -36.69 -4.33 -10.95
CA ILE A 134 -35.64 -5.33 -11.14
C ILE A 134 -34.63 -4.85 -12.20
N LEU A 135 -35.11 -4.44 -13.37
CA LEU A 135 -34.25 -3.96 -14.46
C LEU A 135 -33.44 -2.72 -14.09
N ARG A 136 -34.05 -1.77 -13.36
CA ARG A 136 -33.37 -0.56 -12.89
C ARG A 136 -32.26 -0.90 -11.90
N ARG A 137 -32.51 -1.83 -10.98
CA ARG A 137 -31.55 -2.23 -9.94
C ARG A 137 -30.39 -3.04 -10.50
N LEU A 138 -30.65 -3.86 -11.51
CA LEU A 138 -29.62 -4.56 -12.29
C LEU A 138 -28.82 -3.64 -13.23
N LYS A 139 -29.14 -2.33 -13.28
CA LYS A 139 -28.51 -1.33 -14.15
C LYS A 139 -28.46 -1.76 -15.63
N VAL A 140 -29.53 -2.42 -16.07
CA VAL A 140 -29.65 -2.95 -17.43
C VAL A 140 -29.99 -1.82 -18.39
N ASN A 141 -29.33 -1.81 -19.56
CA ASN A 141 -29.69 -0.92 -20.64
C ASN A 141 -31.02 -1.38 -21.25
N LEU A 142 -32.07 -0.57 -21.13
CA LEU A 142 -33.40 -0.88 -21.69
C LEU A 142 -33.42 -0.99 -23.23
N LYS A 143 -32.34 -0.59 -23.91
CA LYS A 143 -32.17 -0.76 -25.37
C LYS A 143 -31.54 -2.11 -25.75
N ASP A 144 -31.08 -2.90 -24.78
CA ASP A 144 -30.51 -4.22 -25.01
C ASP A 144 -31.61 -5.29 -24.90
N GLU A 145 -32.25 -5.59 -26.04
CA GLU A 145 -33.35 -6.56 -26.14
C GLU A 145 -32.93 -8.00 -25.82
N GLU A 146 -31.66 -8.35 -25.99
CA GLU A 146 -31.15 -9.68 -25.67
C GLU A 146 -31.07 -9.87 -24.15
N THR A 147 -30.49 -8.88 -23.45
CA THR A 147 -30.42 -8.88 -21.98
C THR A 147 -31.82 -8.86 -21.35
N LEU A 148 -32.77 -8.09 -21.91
CA LEU A 148 -34.16 -8.07 -21.43
C LEU A 148 -34.84 -9.44 -21.55
N ARG A 149 -34.66 -10.13 -22.68
CA ARG A 149 -35.22 -11.49 -22.89
C ARG A 149 -34.59 -12.51 -21.94
N ALA A 150 -33.28 -12.43 -21.73
CA ALA A 150 -32.57 -13.31 -20.81
C ALA A 150 -33.08 -13.19 -19.36
N ILE A 151 -33.27 -11.97 -18.85
CA ILE A 151 -33.77 -11.73 -17.49
C ILE A 151 -35.20 -12.26 -17.34
N ARG A 152 -36.06 -12.06 -18.34
CA ARG A 152 -37.43 -12.58 -18.33
C ARG A 152 -37.44 -14.11 -18.29
N TYR A 153 -36.61 -14.75 -19.10
CA TYR A 153 -36.48 -16.21 -19.11
C TYR A 153 -36.01 -16.76 -17.76
N GLN A 154 -35.08 -16.08 -17.08
CA GLN A 154 -34.65 -16.45 -15.73
C GLN A 154 -35.80 -16.38 -14.72
N LEU A 155 -36.57 -15.28 -14.71
CA LEU A 155 -37.72 -15.12 -13.82
C LEU A 155 -38.77 -16.23 -14.02
N GLU A 156 -39.08 -16.56 -15.27
CA GLU A 156 -39.99 -17.66 -15.62
C GLU A 156 -39.45 -19.03 -15.18
N ARG A 157 -38.14 -19.27 -15.28
CA ARG A 157 -37.52 -20.51 -14.77
C ARG A 157 -37.61 -20.57 -13.25
N LEU A 158 -37.30 -19.49 -12.54
CA LEU A 158 -37.40 -19.42 -11.08
C LEU A 158 -38.84 -19.67 -10.59
N GLU A 159 -39.83 -19.19 -11.32
CA GLU A 159 -41.24 -19.47 -11.03
C GLU A 159 -41.58 -20.94 -11.28
N ARG A 160 -41.13 -21.52 -12.40
CA ARG A 160 -41.31 -22.95 -12.69
C ARG A 160 -40.68 -23.85 -11.64
N TYR A 161 -39.51 -23.48 -11.10
CA TYR A 161 -38.88 -24.17 -9.98
C TYR A 161 -39.55 -23.91 -8.63
N GLY A 162 -40.56 -23.04 -8.57
CA GLY A 162 -41.30 -22.73 -7.34
C GLY A 162 -40.55 -21.81 -6.38
N LEU A 163 -39.47 -21.15 -6.81
CA LEU A 163 -38.65 -20.26 -5.98
C LEU A 163 -39.25 -18.85 -5.86
N VAL A 164 -39.99 -18.41 -6.89
CA VAL A 164 -40.72 -17.14 -6.90
C VAL A 164 -42.19 -17.36 -7.25
N LYS A 165 -43.02 -16.36 -6.99
CA LYS A 165 -44.38 -16.21 -7.55
C LYS A 165 -44.45 -14.92 -8.37
N THR A 166 -45.14 -14.99 -9.49
CA THR A 166 -45.64 -13.82 -10.20
C THR A 166 -47.01 -13.39 -9.65
N GLY A 167 -47.31 -12.10 -9.73
CA GLY A 167 -48.56 -11.50 -9.31
C GLY A 167 -48.75 -10.10 -9.90
N ARG A 168 -49.87 -9.43 -9.59
CA ARG A 168 -50.15 -8.08 -10.11
C ARG A 168 -49.10 -7.03 -9.73
N SER A 169 -48.38 -7.27 -8.64
CA SER A 169 -47.33 -6.37 -8.13
C SER A 169 -45.91 -6.77 -8.61
N GLY A 170 -45.78 -7.78 -9.46
CA GLY A 170 -44.50 -8.28 -9.97
C GLY A 170 -44.12 -9.63 -9.36
N TRP A 171 -42.84 -9.78 -9.02
CA TRP A 171 -42.23 -11.04 -8.56
C TRP A 171 -41.99 -10.98 -7.06
N LYS A 172 -42.28 -12.09 -6.37
CA LYS A 172 -41.97 -12.24 -4.94
C LYS A 172 -41.33 -13.58 -4.68
N TRP A 173 -40.27 -13.57 -3.88
CA TRP A 173 -39.60 -14.77 -3.42
C TRP A 173 -40.47 -15.58 -2.45
N LYS A 174 -40.39 -16.92 -2.56
CA LYS A 174 -41.20 -17.87 -1.79
C LYS A 174 -40.47 -18.49 -0.59
N GLY A 175 -39.19 -18.19 -0.36
CA GLY A 175 -38.35 -18.79 0.70
C GLY A 175 -37.77 -17.79 1.69
#